data_AF-A0A9P8ZN76-F1
#
_entry.id   AF-A0A9P8ZN76-F1
#
_cell.length_a   1.000
_cell.length_b   1.000
_cell.length_c   1.000
_cell.angle_alpha   90.00
_cell.angle_beta   90.00
_cell.angle_gamma   90.00
#
_symmetry.space_group_name_H-M   'P 1'
#
loop_
_entity.id
_entity.type
_entity.pdbx_description
1 polymer ?
#
loop_
_entity_poly.entity_id
_entity_poly.type
_entity_poly.pdbx_seq_one_letter_code
_entity_poly.pdbx_strand_id
1 'polypeptide(L)'
;MLPRAVSLPLFIVISRAVDHTVSVGSTDQASQQFAPKWLDDVLVGDTVHFNFTTAGHAVSQTSLESPCVFLNGGFSTGKNVPAGGFLTIEITDVSAPIFYADSTGTHCKDGAAGAINGGKFQEELFANIQTGPSDGFDHVPDLGSAIGSGKLARITRSSSLASGTSSSLGAATIVGVVFVALLLVIGIAFVIRHWLVVVRRRRAQKRTEWKRRLEGRLQEGQSSTGGIPHVSGAEMHADASVTRERRDNRNSKDLDVELPPL
;
A
#
# COMPACT_ATOMS: atom_id res chain seq x y z
N MET A 1 68.27 -8.65 -15.75
CA MET A 1 67.24 -7.59 -15.76
C MET A 1 65.90 -8.26 -15.50
N LEU A 2 65.33 -8.13 -14.30
CA LEU A 2 64.02 -8.71 -13.98
C LEU A 2 62.90 -7.68 -14.28
N PRO A 3 61.79 -8.07 -14.93
CA PRO A 3 60.68 -7.17 -15.18
C PRO A 3 59.96 -6.84 -13.87
N ARG A 4 59.77 -5.54 -13.61
CA ARG A 4 58.97 -5.05 -12.49
C ARG A 4 57.50 -5.35 -12.76
N ALA A 5 56.88 -6.14 -11.89
CA ALA A 5 55.44 -6.39 -11.91
C ALA A 5 54.70 -5.08 -11.57
N VAL A 6 53.89 -4.59 -12.51
CA VAL A 6 52.97 -3.47 -12.30
C VAL A 6 51.67 -4.06 -11.75
N SER A 7 51.41 -3.84 -10.47
CA SER A 7 50.15 -4.22 -9.84
C SER A 7 49.08 -3.20 -10.21
N LEU A 8 48.15 -3.56 -11.11
CA LEU A 8 46.98 -2.74 -11.38
C LEU A 8 45.93 -2.95 -10.29
N PRO A 9 45.44 -1.88 -9.64
CA PRO A 9 44.32 -1.98 -8.71
C PRO A 9 43.05 -2.38 -9.47
N LEU A 10 42.43 -3.48 -9.03
CA LEU A 10 41.12 -3.93 -9.50
C LEU A 10 40.04 -3.01 -8.91
N PHE A 11 39.60 -2.02 -9.68
CA PHE A 11 38.44 -1.21 -9.32
C PHE A 11 37.17 -2.04 -9.62
N ILE A 12 36.55 -2.56 -8.57
CA ILE A 12 35.23 -3.18 -8.65
C ILE A 12 34.21 -2.05 -8.80
N VAL A 13 33.70 -1.86 -10.01
CA VAL A 13 32.56 -0.96 -10.27
C VAL A 13 31.29 -1.68 -9.81
N ILE A 14 30.77 -1.28 -8.66
CA ILE A 14 29.44 -1.70 -8.21
C ILE A 14 28.44 -0.87 -9.02
N SER A 15 27.96 -1.41 -10.13
CA SER A 15 26.84 -0.81 -10.85
C SER A 15 25.59 -0.94 -9.97
N ARG A 16 25.00 0.21 -9.64
CA ARG A 16 23.77 0.31 -8.87
C ARG A 16 22.64 0.55 -9.86
N ALA A 17 21.57 -0.25 -9.77
CA ALA A 17 20.36 -0.03 -10.54
C ALA A 17 19.84 1.40 -10.30
N VAL A 18 19.52 2.09 -11.39
CA VAL A 18 18.96 3.44 -11.38
C VAL A 18 17.46 3.38 -11.67
N ASP A 19 16.70 4.23 -10.97
CA ASP A 19 15.27 4.40 -11.22
C ASP A 19 15.04 5.60 -12.14
N HIS A 20 14.34 5.36 -13.24
CA HIS A 20 13.93 6.36 -14.23
C HIS A 20 12.42 6.59 -14.13
N THR A 21 11.96 7.82 -14.34
CA THR A 21 10.52 8.13 -14.30
C THR A 21 10.07 8.77 -15.60
N VAL A 22 8.97 8.28 -16.15
CA VAL A 22 8.24 8.83 -17.28
C VAL A 22 6.85 9.22 -16.81
N SER A 23 6.54 10.52 -16.88
CA SER A 23 5.18 11.03 -16.69
C SER A 23 4.35 10.72 -17.93
N VAL A 24 3.19 10.09 -17.73
CA VAL A 24 2.24 9.73 -18.79
C VAL A 24 1.01 10.64 -18.71
N GLY A 25 0.62 11.21 -19.84
CA GLY A 25 -0.44 12.22 -19.91
C GLY A 25 0.05 13.66 -19.67
N SER A 26 1.30 13.93 -19.99
CA SER A 26 1.84 15.29 -19.99
C SER A 26 1.10 16.19 -20.99
N THR A 27 0.78 17.42 -20.59
CA THR A 27 0.18 18.44 -21.46
C THR A 27 1.21 19.21 -22.29
N ASP A 28 2.51 18.99 -22.03
CA ASP A 28 3.59 19.62 -22.78
C ASP A 28 3.67 19.04 -24.20
N GLN A 29 3.53 19.93 -25.19
CA GLN A 29 3.58 19.61 -26.61
C GLN A 29 4.92 19.02 -27.04
N ALA A 30 6.02 19.37 -26.38
CA ALA A 30 7.34 18.78 -26.68
C ALA A 30 7.42 17.31 -26.27
N SER A 31 6.73 16.95 -25.18
CA SER A 31 6.71 15.61 -24.62
C SER A 31 5.67 14.68 -25.24
N GLN A 32 4.66 15.24 -25.93
CA GLN A 32 3.57 14.49 -26.58
C GLN A 32 3.04 13.37 -25.68
N GLN A 33 2.65 13.73 -24.46
CA GLN A 33 2.09 12.84 -23.43
C GLN A 33 3.09 11.95 -22.69
N PHE A 34 4.36 11.83 -23.11
CA PHE A 34 5.42 11.12 -22.38
C PHE A 34 6.58 12.05 -21.99
N ALA A 35 6.77 12.32 -20.70
CA ALA A 35 7.80 13.22 -20.21
C ALA A 35 8.77 12.53 -19.21
N PRO A 36 10.04 12.28 -19.57
CA PRO A 36 10.61 12.42 -20.91
C PRO A 36 10.10 11.31 -21.86
N LYS A 37 10.14 11.60 -23.16
CA LYS A 37 9.81 10.66 -24.23
C LYS A 37 10.95 9.70 -24.56
N TRP A 38 12.17 10.14 -24.27
CA TRP A 38 13.41 9.42 -24.56
C TRP A 38 14.18 9.23 -23.26
N LEU A 39 14.50 7.99 -22.97
CA LEU A 39 15.47 7.64 -21.94
C LEU A 39 16.66 7.01 -22.66
N ASP A 40 17.85 7.58 -22.53
CA ASP A 40 19.07 7.02 -23.10
C ASP A 40 20.04 6.63 -21.97
N ASP A 41 21.03 5.80 -22.28
CA ASP A 41 22.02 5.26 -21.34
C ASP A 41 21.42 4.45 -20.17
N VAL A 42 20.24 3.85 -20.37
CA VAL A 42 19.60 2.96 -19.40
C VAL A 42 20.28 1.59 -19.42
N LEU A 43 20.59 1.03 -18.25
CA LEU A 43 21.36 -0.22 -18.12
C LEU A 43 20.48 -1.40 -17.70
N VAL A 44 20.98 -2.62 -17.89
CA VAL A 44 20.34 -3.83 -17.34
C VAL A 44 20.28 -3.73 -15.82
N GLY A 45 19.10 -4.01 -15.26
CA GLY A 45 18.79 -3.90 -13.84
C GLY A 45 18.18 -2.56 -13.43
N ASP A 46 18.26 -1.53 -14.28
CA ASP A 46 17.54 -0.27 -14.05
C ASP A 46 16.03 -0.50 -14.08
N THR A 47 15.28 0.39 -13.44
CA THR A 47 13.82 0.36 -13.49
C THR A 47 13.26 1.62 -14.13
N VAL A 48 12.16 1.48 -14.87
CA VAL A 48 11.44 2.60 -15.49
C VAL A 48 10.02 2.62 -14.92
N HIS A 49 9.68 3.74 -14.29
CA HIS A 49 8.37 4.03 -13.71
C HIS A 49 7.57 4.92 -14.65
N PHE A 50 6.52 4.37 -15.24
CA PHE A 50 5.51 5.13 -15.95
C PHE A 50 4.43 5.55 -14.95
N ASN A 51 4.33 6.85 -14.68
CA ASN A 51 3.39 7.43 -13.72
C ASN A 51 2.33 8.23 -14.47
N PHE A 52 1.06 7.83 -14.34
CA PHE A 52 -0.05 8.44 -15.07
C PHE A 52 -0.53 9.69 -14.32
N THR A 53 -0.21 10.87 -14.84
CA THR A 53 -0.61 12.15 -14.23
C THR A 53 -2.03 12.56 -14.56
N THR A 54 -2.57 12.05 -15.67
CA THR A 54 -3.96 12.23 -16.11
C THR A 54 -4.56 10.88 -16.49
N ALA A 55 -5.89 10.81 -16.55
CA ALA A 55 -6.61 9.62 -17.00
C ALA A 55 -6.70 9.57 -18.52
N GLY A 56 -6.98 8.38 -19.08
CA GLY A 56 -7.24 8.25 -20.52
C GLY A 56 -5.98 8.03 -21.35
N HIS A 57 -4.91 7.51 -20.74
CA HIS A 57 -3.66 7.18 -21.40
C HIS A 57 -3.28 5.73 -21.18
N ALA A 58 -2.28 5.26 -21.92
CA ALA A 58 -1.73 3.92 -21.80
C ALA A 58 -0.22 3.89 -22.07
N VAL A 59 0.40 2.77 -21.73
CA VAL A 59 1.75 2.43 -22.19
C VAL A 59 1.71 1.01 -22.73
N SER A 60 2.01 0.86 -24.01
CA SER A 60 2.12 -0.42 -24.69
C SER A 60 3.46 -0.52 -25.40
N GLN A 61 4.16 -1.63 -25.23
CA GLN A 61 5.39 -1.92 -25.94
C GLN A 61 5.10 -2.17 -27.42
N THR A 62 5.91 -1.56 -28.29
CA THR A 62 5.75 -1.56 -29.74
C THR A 62 7.11 -1.85 -30.40
N SER A 63 7.21 -1.70 -31.72
CA SER A 63 8.50 -1.73 -32.44
C SER A 63 8.73 -0.44 -33.23
N LEU A 64 9.95 -0.25 -33.71
CA LEU A 64 10.29 0.90 -34.56
C LEU A 64 9.50 0.89 -35.87
N GLU A 65 9.34 -0.28 -36.49
CA GLU A 65 8.69 -0.47 -37.78
C GLU A 65 7.16 -0.36 -37.69
N SER A 66 6.60 -0.63 -36.52
CA SER A 66 5.15 -0.62 -36.29
C SER A 66 4.83 0.01 -34.93
N PRO A 67 5.03 1.32 -34.78
CA PRO A 67 4.99 2.00 -33.48
C PRO A 67 3.58 2.13 -32.89
N CYS A 68 2.54 2.00 -33.72
CA CYS A 68 1.14 1.97 -33.27
C CYS A 68 0.53 0.56 -33.33
N VAL A 69 1.36 -0.47 -33.13
CA VAL A 69 0.94 -1.87 -33.04
C VAL A 69 1.52 -2.51 -31.80
N PHE A 70 0.68 -3.21 -31.04
CA PHE A 70 1.13 -3.95 -29.87
C PHE A 70 2.17 -5.01 -30.27
N LEU A 71 3.33 -4.99 -29.62
CA LEU A 71 4.37 -5.97 -29.86
C LEU A 71 3.97 -7.31 -29.26
N ASN A 72 3.95 -8.38 -30.08
CA ASN A 72 3.67 -9.72 -29.58
C ASN A 72 4.70 -10.14 -28.50
N GLY A 73 4.20 -10.52 -27.32
CA GLY A 73 4.99 -10.81 -26.12
C GLY A 73 5.48 -9.57 -25.36
N GLY A 74 5.18 -8.36 -25.84
CA GLY A 74 5.49 -7.11 -25.17
C GLY A 74 4.60 -6.87 -23.94
N PHE A 75 4.84 -5.77 -23.25
CA PHE A 75 4.01 -5.35 -22.11
C PHE A 75 2.97 -4.31 -22.55
N SER A 76 1.83 -4.27 -21.86
CA SER A 76 0.89 -3.15 -21.96
C SER A 76 0.25 -2.90 -20.62
N THR A 77 -0.10 -1.65 -20.33
CA THR A 77 -0.96 -1.30 -19.20
C THR A 77 -2.44 -1.55 -19.48
N GLY A 78 -2.85 -1.91 -20.69
CA GLY A 78 -4.23 -1.71 -21.12
C GLY A 78 -4.52 -0.22 -21.41
N LYS A 79 -5.60 0.05 -22.15
CA LYS A 79 -6.02 1.42 -22.51
C LYS A 79 -6.70 2.13 -21.34
N ASN A 80 -6.83 3.45 -21.43
CA ASN A 80 -7.59 4.28 -20.50
C ASN A 80 -7.23 4.09 -19.01
N VAL A 81 -5.94 4.03 -18.69
CA VAL A 81 -5.48 3.96 -17.30
C VAL A 81 -5.95 5.22 -16.54
N PRO A 82 -6.47 5.09 -15.31
CA PRO A 82 -6.89 6.24 -14.52
C PRO A 82 -5.69 7.09 -14.06
N ALA A 83 -5.95 8.36 -13.73
CA ALA A 83 -4.96 9.22 -13.08
C ALA A 83 -4.48 8.59 -11.76
N GLY A 84 -3.17 8.67 -11.50
CA GLY A 84 -2.52 7.99 -10.37
C GLY A 84 -2.22 6.51 -10.63
N GLY A 85 -2.57 5.97 -11.80
CA GLY A 85 -2.11 4.67 -12.27
C GLY A 85 -0.59 4.64 -12.45
N PHE A 86 -0.02 3.44 -12.50
CA PHE A 86 1.42 3.28 -12.70
C PHE A 86 1.76 1.93 -13.37
N LEU A 87 2.89 1.91 -14.05
CA LEU A 87 3.58 0.71 -14.52
C LEU A 87 5.05 0.82 -14.17
N THR A 88 5.64 -0.23 -13.61
CA THR A 88 7.08 -0.34 -13.42
C THR A 88 7.60 -1.54 -14.17
N ILE A 89 8.62 -1.28 -15.00
CA ILE A 89 9.38 -2.32 -15.69
C ILE A 89 10.82 -2.33 -15.18
N GLU A 90 11.42 -3.51 -15.11
CA GLU A 90 12.85 -3.71 -14.90
C GLU A 90 13.49 -4.05 -16.25
N ILE A 91 14.59 -3.37 -16.59
CA ILE A 91 15.32 -3.61 -17.83
C ILE A 91 16.12 -4.90 -17.69
N THR A 92 15.84 -5.87 -18.56
CA THR A 92 16.46 -7.19 -18.52
C THR A 92 17.51 -7.40 -19.62
N ASP A 93 17.42 -6.62 -20.70
CA ASP A 93 18.33 -6.66 -21.84
C ASP A 93 18.38 -5.27 -22.49
N VAL A 94 19.56 -4.86 -22.95
CA VAL A 94 19.82 -3.59 -23.66
C VAL A 94 20.46 -3.82 -25.03
N SER A 95 20.38 -5.04 -25.55
CA SER A 95 20.87 -5.42 -26.89
C SER A 95 20.14 -4.70 -28.02
N ALA A 96 18.94 -4.17 -27.76
CA ALA A 96 18.17 -3.33 -28.66
C ALA A 96 17.32 -2.30 -27.87
N PRO A 97 16.85 -1.22 -28.52
CA PRO A 97 15.94 -0.26 -27.88
C PRO A 97 14.58 -0.86 -27.55
N ILE A 98 13.91 -0.30 -26.54
CA ILE A 98 12.51 -0.60 -26.24
C ILE A 98 11.66 0.58 -26.69
N PHE A 99 10.75 0.33 -27.64
CA PHE A 99 9.78 1.32 -28.08
C PHE A 99 8.45 1.12 -27.37
N TYR A 100 7.76 2.22 -27.08
CA TYR A 100 6.45 2.19 -26.45
C TYR A 100 5.55 3.30 -27.00
N ALA A 101 4.24 3.12 -26.90
CA ALA A 101 3.26 4.12 -27.31
C ALA A 101 1.99 4.11 -26.45
N ASP A 102 1.25 5.21 -26.52
CA ASP A 102 -0.09 5.29 -25.96
C ASP A 102 -1.08 4.58 -26.88
N SER A 103 -1.57 3.43 -26.41
CA SER A 103 -2.54 2.61 -27.13
C SER A 103 -3.98 3.11 -27.02
N THR A 104 -4.23 4.28 -26.45
CA THR A 104 -5.56 4.85 -26.27
C THR A 104 -5.96 5.73 -27.45
N GLY A 105 -7.10 5.41 -28.08
CA GLY A 105 -7.67 6.22 -29.15
C GLY A 105 -6.67 6.52 -30.27
N THR A 106 -6.53 7.80 -30.63
CA THR A 106 -5.60 8.28 -31.66
C THR A 106 -4.24 8.69 -31.13
N HIS A 107 -3.98 8.61 -29.82
CA HIS A 107 -2.82 9.24 -29.20
C HIS A 107 -1.49 8.81 -29.84
N CYS A 108 -1.31 7.52 -30.16
CA CYS A 108 -0.12 7.07 -30.87
C CYS A 108 0.06 7.79 -32.22
N LYS A 109 -1.01 7.93 -33.02
CA LYS A 109 -0.97 8.65 -34.31
C LYS A 109 -0.75 10.14 -34.16
N ASP A 110 -1.19 10.69 -33.04
CA ASP A 110 -0.92 12.07 -32.64
C ASP A 110 0.52 12.25 -32.11
N GLY A 111 1.31 11.16 -32.08
CA GLY A 111 2.74 11.16 -31.79
C GLY A 111 3.11 10.73 -30.36
N ALA A 112 2.13 10.29 -29.55
CA ALA A 112 2.35 9.73 -28.23
C ALA A 112 3.02 8.35 -28.30
N ALA A 113 4.31 8.37 -28.57
CA ALA A 113 5.24 7.24 -28.56
C ALA A 113 6.54 7.67 -27.90
N GLY A 114 7.43 6.75 -27.53
CA GLY A 114 8.74 7.04 -26.96
C GLY A 114 9.65 5.83 -27.02
N ALA A 115 10.87 5.97 -26.49
CA ALA A 115 11.80 4.85 -26.42
C ALA A 115 12.78 4.92 -25.24
N ILE A 116 13.21 3.74 -24.82
CA ILE A 116 14.36 3.51 -23.93
C ILE A 116 15.53 3.02 -24.79
N ASN A 117 16.69 3.65 -24.63
CA ASN A 117 17.90 3.50 -25.46
C ASN A 117 17.65 3.65 -26.96
N GLY A 118 16.70 4.52 -27.32
CA GLY A 118 16.19 4.67 -28.68
C GLY A 118 16.19 6.10 -29.21
N GLY A 119 16.77 7.07 -28.51
CA GLY A 119 16.73 8.48 -28.91
C GLY A 119 17.25 8.74 -30.33
N LYS A 120 18.26 7.98 -30.77
CA LYS A 120 18.81 8.07 -32.14
C LYS A 120 17.83 7.68 -33.25
N PHE A 121 16.74 6.99 -32.92
CA PHE A 121 15.70 6.58 -33.88
C PHE A 121 14.49 7.53 -33.87
N GLN A 122 14.60 8.69 -33.23
CA GLN A 122 13.48 9.62 -33.07
C GLN A 122 12.80 9.98 -34.40
N GLU A 123 13.56 10.39 -35.40
CA GLU A 123 13.01 10.81 -36.71
C GLU A 123 12.29 9.66 -37.42
N GLU A 124 12.90 8.47 -37.41
CA GLU A 124 12.35 7.26 -38.01
C GLU A 124 11.07 6.80 -37.29
N LEU A 125 11.07 6.81 -35.95
CA LEU A 125 9.89 6.44 -35.18
C LEU A 125 8.70 7.34 -35.54
N PHE A 126 8.92 8.65 -35.63
CA PHE A 126 7.86 9.59 -36.01
C PHE A 126 7.39 9.42 -37.45
N ALA A 127 8.30 9.16 -38.40
CA ALA A 127 7.92 8.87 -39.78
C ALA A 127 7.06 7.58 -39.87
N ASN A 128 7.42 6.55 -39.10
CA ASN A 128 6.69 5.28 -39.06
C ASN A 128 5.33 5.41 -38.35
N ILE A 129 5.21 6.31 -37.37
CA ILE A 129 3.91 6.65 -36.77
C ILE A 129 2.95 7.21 -37.83
N GLN A 130 3.41 8.10 -38.70
CA GLN A 130 2.53 8.73 -39.69
C GLN A 130 2.10 7.77 -40.81
N THR A 131 2.97 6.83 -41.18
CA THR A 131 2.77 5.95 -42.34
C THR A 131 2.26 4.55 -41.99
N GLY A 132 2.47 4.09 -40.76
CA GLY A 132 2.07 2.76 -40.31
C GLY A 132 0.56 2.58 -40.08
N PRO A 133 0.10 1.40 -39.65
CA PRO A 133 -1.28 1.14 -39.25
C PRO A 133 -1.68 1.89 -37.96
N SER A 134 -2.98 2.11 -37.72
CA SER A 134 -3.55 2.85 -36.57
C SER A 134 -4.38 2.01 -35.60
N ASP A 135 -4.73 0.79 -36.00
CA ASP A 135 -5.64 -0.14 -35.33
C ASP A 135 -4.92 -1.30 -34.64
N GLY A 136 -3.58 -1.24 -34.55
CA GLY A 136 -2.76 -2.32 -33.99
C GLY A 136 -2.88 -2.54 -32.48
N PHE A 137 -3.84 -1.89 -31.82
CA PHE A 137 -4.12 -2.03 -30.38
C PHE A 137 -5.48 -2.67 -30.08
N ASP A 138 -6.17 -3.22 -31.07
CA ASP A 138 -7.48 -3.86 -30.88
C ASP A 138 -7.47 -5.01 -29.86
N HIS A 139 -6.33 -5.68 -29.70
CA HIS A 139 -6.15 -6.77 -28.73
C HIS A 139 -5.71 -6.30 -27.34
N VAL A 140 -5.47 -4.99 -27.17
CA VAL A 140 -5.11 -4.41 -25.86
C VAL A 140 -6.40 -4.10 -25.09
N PRO A 141 -6.60 -4.63 -23.87
CA PRO A 141 -7.82 -4.42 -23.09
C PRO A 141 -8.09 -2.95 -22.77
N ASP A 142 -9.35 -2.53 -22.79
CA ASP A 142 -9.73 -1.11 -22.65
C ASP A 142 -9.74 -0.55 -21.21
N LEU A 143 -9.68 -1.41 -20.18
CA LEU A 143 -9.84 -1.03 -18.76
C LEU A 143 -8.55 -1.10 -17.96
N GLY A 144 -7.45 -0.67 -18.57
CA GLY A 144 -6.16 -0.59 -17.88
C GLY A 144 -5.64 -1.94 -17.37
N SER A 145 -6.13 -3.09 -17.83
CA SER A 145 -5.62 -4.41 -17.42
C SER A 145 -4.26 -4.68 -18.06
N ALA A 146 -3.21 -4.72 -17.23
CA ALA A 146 -1.87 -4.96 -17.75
C ALA A 146 -1.75 -6.38 -18.31
N ILE A 147 -1.11 -6.49 -19.48
CA ILE A 147 -0.90 -7.76 -20.19
C ILE A 147 0.55 -7.91 -20.60
N GLY A 148 0.94 -9.16 -20.81
CA GLY A 148 2.29 -9.54 -21.25
C GLY A 148 3.36 -9.37 -20.17
N SER A 149 4.52 -9.94 -20.44
CA SER A 149 5.68 -9.83 -19.54
C SER A 149 6.65 -8.73 -19.97
N GLY A 150 6.65 -8.38 -21.26
CA GLY A 150 7.61 -7.47 -21.87
C GLY A 150 8.72 -8.21 -22.63
N LYS A 151 9.20 -7.59 -23.71
CA LYS A 151 10.45 -7.99 -24.38
C LYS A 151 11.56 -7.04 -23.95
N LEU A 152 12.74 -7.57 -23.62
CA LEU A 152 13.90 -6.80 -23.13
C LEU A 152 13.68 -6.10 -21.77
N ALA A 153 12.45 -6.09 -21.26
CA ALA A 153 12.11 -5.67 -19.92
C ALA A 153 11.04 -6.59 -19.34
N ARG A 154 10.90 -6.56 -18.02
CA ARG A 154 9.88 -7.32 -17.29
C ARG A 154 9.03 -6.41 -16.43
N ILE A 155 7.70 -6.56 -16.49
CA ILE A 155 6.80 -5.86 -15.54
C ILE A 155 7.10 -6.35 -14.11
N THR A 156 7.43 -5.42 -13.22
CA THR A 156 7.63 -5.71 -11.79
C THR A 156 6.47 -5.23 -10.93
N ARG A 157 5.80 -4.13 -11.33
CA ARG A 157 4.61 -3.60 -10.65
C ARG A 157 3.66 -2.94 -11.66
N SER A 158 2.36 -3.02 -11.42
CA SER A 158 1.33 -2.31 -12.21
C SER A 158 0.10 -2.03 -11.35
N SER A 159 -0.54 -0.88 -11.54
CA SER A 159 -1.79 -0.51 -10.84
C SER A 159 -2.96 -1.43 -11.16
N SER A 160 -2.91 -2.16 -12.28
CA SER A 160 -3.99 -3.07 -12.68
C SER A 160 -3.80 -4.53 -12.33
N LEU A 161 -2.59 -4.90 -11.90
CA LEU A 161 -2.37 -6.15 -11.15
C LEU A 161 -3.04 -6.09 -9.76
N ALA A 162 -3.46 -4.91 -9.29
CA ALA A 162 -4.15 -4.73 -8.03
C ALA A 162 -5.68 -4.96 -8.11
N SER A 163 -6.27 -4.99 -9.30
CA SER A 163 -7.72 -5.22 -9.50
C SER A 163 -8.01 -6.69 -9.77
N GLY A 164 -7.66 -7.57 -8.83
CA GLY A 164 -7.81 -9.01 -9.07
C GLY A 164 -7.50 -9.93 -7.89
N THR A 165 -7.94 -9.59 -6.68
CA THR A 165 -8.28 -10.62 -5.67
C THR A 165 -9.15 -10.04 -4.53
N SER A 166 -10.42 -9.76 -4.82
CA SER A 166 -11.44 -10.40 -3.97
C SER A 166 -11.43 -11.88 -4.36
N SER A 167 -10.53 -12.65 -3.77
CA SER A 167 -10.47 -14.08 -4.00
C SER A 167 -11.82 -14.67 -3.60
N SER A 168 -12.64 -15.06 -4.57
CA SER A 168 -13.56 -16.17 -4.35
C SER A 168 -12.66 -17.34 -3.99
N LEU A 169 -12.56 -17.62 -2.69
CA LEU A 169 -11.76 -18.70 -2.15
C LEU A 169 -12.23 -19.99 -2.80
N GLY A 170 -11.44 -20.52 -3.74
CA GLY A 170 -11.57 -21.91 -4.15
C GLY A 170 -11.52 -22.78 -2.89
N ALA A 171 -12.34 -23.83 -2.84
CA ALA A 171 -12.68 -24.59 -1.64
C ALA A 171 -11.48 -25.10 -0.79
N ALA A 172 -10.25 -25.08 -1.31
CA ALA A 172 -9.03 -25.46 -0.61
C ALA A 172 -8.50 -24.41 0.40
N THR A 173 -8.80 -23.12 0.25
CA THR A 173 -8.33 -22.07 1.19
C THR A 173 -9.31 -21.76 2.31
N ILE A 174 -10.56 -22.23 2.20
CA ILE A 174 -11.58 -22.13 3.26
C ILE A 174 -11.15 -22.90 4.51
N VAL A 175 -10.47 -24.05 4.36
CA VAL A 175 -10.01 -24.85 5.50
C VAL A 175 -8.98 -24.10 6.36
N GLY A 176 -8.04 -23.38 5.74
CA GLY A 176 -7.01 -22.63 6.47
C GLY A 176 -7.59 -21.44 7.26
N VAL A 177 -8.48 -20.66 6.64
CA VAL A 177 -9.11 -19.50 7.29
C VAL A 177 -10.05 -19.93 8.42
N VAL A 178 -10.82 -21.00 8.22
CA VAL A 178 -11.68 -21.58 9.27
C VAL A 178 -10.85 -22.12 10.42
N PHE A 179 -9.70 -22.75 10.15
CA PHE A 179 -8.83 -23.27 11.21
C PHE A 179 -8.24 -22.13 12.04
N VAL A 180 -7.76 -21.05 11.41
CA VAL A 180 -7.25 -19.87 12.13
C VAL A 180 -8.35 -19.18 12.93
N ALA A 181 -9.54 -19.01 12.36
CA ALA A 181 -10.69 -18.44 13.07
C ALA A 181 -11.10 -19.30 14.27
N LEU A 182 -11.10 -20.63 14.11
CA LEU A 182 -11.41 -21.57 15.19
C LEU A 182 -10.36 -21.53 16.31
N LEU A 183 -9.07 -21.43 15.97
CA LEU A 183 -8.00 -21.26 16.96
C LEU A 183 -8.12 -19.94 17.71
N LEU A 184 -8.50 -18.84 17.05
CA LEU A 184 -8.74 -17.56 17.71
C LEU A 184 -9.94 -17.62 18.65
N VAL A 185 -11.04 -18.25 18.25
CA VAL A 185 -12.24 -18.42 19.10
C VAL A 185 -11.91 -19.28 20.32
N ILE A 186 -11.15 -20.36 20.14
CA ILE A 186 -10.67 -21.20 21.25
C ILE A 186 -9.76 -20.39 22.17
N GLY A 187 -8.82 -19.62 21.62
CA GLY A 187 -7.94 -18.74 22.39
C GLY A 187 -8.72 -17.75 23.25
N ILE A 188 -9.72 -17.05 22.67
CA ILE A 188 -10.60 -16.13 23.38
C ILE A 188 -11.38 -16.85 24.49
N ALA A 189 -11.92 -18.05 24.22
CA ALA A 189 -12.64 -18.83 25.21
C ALA A 189 -11.74 -19.24 26.41
N PHE A 190 -10.48 -19.59 26.15
CA PHE A 190 -9.49 -19.87 27.21
C PHE A 190 -9.20 -18.63 28.06
N VAL A 191 -9.03 -17.47 27.43
CA VAL A 191 -8.81 -16.19 28.13
C VAL A 191 -10.02 -15.85 29.00
N ILE A 192 -11.24 -15.96 28.47
CA ILE A 192 -12.49 -15.69 29.21
C ILE A 192 -12.62 -16.67 30.39
N ARG A 193 -12.41 -17.98 30.16
CA ARG A 193 -12.47 -18.99 31.23
C ARG A 193 -11.44 -18.69 32.32
N HIS A 194 -10.21 -18.37 31.95
CA HIS A 194 -9.16 -18.02 32.90
C HIS A 194 -9.53 -16.76 33.69
N TRP A 195 -10.01 -15.72 33.02
CA TRP A 195 -10.49 -14.49 33.65
C TRP A 195 -11.63 -14.77 34.64
N LEU A 196 -12.64 -15.57 34.27
CA LEU A 196 -13.74 -15.95 35.16
C LEU A 196 -13.25 -16.71 36.40
N VAL A 197 -12.27 -17.61 36.25
CA VAL A 197 -11.65 -18.31 37.38
C VAL A 197 -10.93 -17.34 38.32
N VAL A 198 -10.14 -16.41 37.76
CA VAL A 198 -9.44 -15.39 38.56
C VAL A 198 -10.42 -14.49 39.30
N VAL A 199 -11.49 -14.03 38.63
CA VAL A 199 -12.54 -13.21 39.25
C VAL A 199 -13.26 -13.97 40.35
N ARG A 200 -13.58 -15.26 40.14
CA ARG A 200 -14.20 -16.12 41.17
C ARG A 200 -13.27 -16.30 42.39
N ARG A 201 -11.97 -16.49 42.17
CA ARG A 201 -10.97 -16.57 43.26
C ARG A 201 -10.87 -15.28 44.05
N ARG A 202 -10.81 -14.12 43.38
CA ARG A 202 -10.82 -12.80 44.03
C ARG A 202 -12.09 -12.57 44.85
N ARG A 203 -13.26 -12.96 44.31
CA ARG A 203 -14.54 -12.89 45.06
C ARG A 203 -14.57 -13.84 46.27
N ALA A 204 -13.95 -15.01 46.18
CA ALA A 204 -13.82 -15.94 47.30
C ALA A 204 -12.93 -15.39 48.42
N GLN A 205 -11.78 -14.79 48.08
CA GLN A 205 -10.89 -14.16 49.07
C GLN A 205 -11.57 -13.02 49.82
N LYS A 206 -12.32 -12.15 49.12
CA LYS A 206 -13.09 -11.11 49.79
C LYS A 206 -14.09 -11.71 50.79
N ARG A 207 -14.77 -12.81 50.47
CA ARG A 207 -15.72 -13.46 51.39
C ARG A 207 -15.07 -13.95 52.68
N THR A 208 -13.83 -14.44 52.64
CA THR A 208 -13.12 -14.86 53.86
C THR A 208 -12.67 -13.67 54.70
N GLU A 209 -12.26 -12.57 54.06
CA GLU A 209 -11.94 -11.32 54.77
C GLU A 209 -13.17 -10.73 55.47
N TRP A 210 -14.33 -10.74 54.81
CA TRP A 210 -15.60 -10.29 55.40
C TRP A 210 -15.98 -11.13 56.63
N LYS A 211 -15.81 -12.46 56.59
CA LYS A 211 -16.08 -13.33 57.75
C LYS A 211 -15.17 -13.03 58.94
N ARG A 212 -13.85 -12.89 58.72
CA ARG A 212 -12.91 -12.55 59.80
C ARG A 212 -13.21 -11.20 60.44
N ARG A 213 -13.59 -10.20 59.62
CA ARG A 213 -14.02 -8.88 60.14
C ARG A 213 -15.29 -8.99 60.99
N LEU A 214 -16.24 -9.82 60.58
CA LEU A 214 -17.48 -10.03 61.35
C LEU A 214 -17.21 -10.75 62.67
N GLU A 215 -16.39 -11.81 62.65
CA GLU A 215 -15.96 -12.53 63.85
C GLU A 215 -15.19 -11.62 64.82
N GLY A 216 -14.31 -10.75 64.32
CA GLY A 216 -13.63 -9.74 65.14
C GLY A 216 -14.61 -8.79 65.85
N ARG A 217 -15.65 -8.31 65.15
CA ARG A 217 -16.69 -7.47 65.75
C ARG A 217 -17.55 -8.19 66.79
N LEU A 218 -17.77 -9.50 66.63
CA LEU A 218 -18.51 -10.31 67.61
C LEU A 218 -17.70 -10.52 68.90
N GLN A 219 -16.39 -10.74 68.79
CA GLN A 219 -15.50 -10.83 69.95
C GLN A 219 -15.40 -9.50 70.71
N GLU A 220 -15.34 -8.38 70.00
CA GLU A 220 -15.34 -7.04 70.59
C GLU A 220 -16.68 -6.68 71.24
N GLY A 221 -17.80 -7.16 70.69
CA GLY A 221 -19.12 -7.05 71.32
C GLY A 221 -19.26 -7.87 72.61
N GLN A 222 -18.53 -8.98 72.74
CA GLN A 222 -18.52 -9.81 73.96
C GLN A 222 -17.57 -9.28 75.05
N SER A 223 -16.51 -8.55 74.70
CA SER A 223 -15.66 -7.88 75.70
C SER A 223 -16.27 -6.59 76.26
N SER A 224 -17.24 -5.99 75.56
CA SER A 224 -17.91 -4.75 75.97
C SER A 224 -19.13 -4.92 76.89
N THR A 225 -19.54 -6.15 77.25
CA THR A 225 -20.59 -6.37 78.27
C THR A 225 -20.05 -6.33 79.72
N GLY A 226 -18.75 -6.14 79.91
CA GLY A 226 -18.10 -5.95 81.21
C GLY A 226 -17.74 -4.50 81.49
N GLY A 227 -18.69 -3.57 81.41
CA GLY A 227 -18.44 -2.19 81.75
C GLY A 227 -19.62 -1.31 81.41
N ILE A 228 -20.46 -1.04 82.41
CA ILE A 228 -21.38 0.10 82.39
C ILE A 228 -20.56 1.31 82.84
N PRO A 229 -20.23 2.25 81.93
CA PRO A 229 -20.08 3.64 82.33
C PRO A 229 -21.26 4.46 81.83
N HIS A 230 -21.82 5.14 82.82
CA HIS A 230 -22.88 6.13 82.78
C HIS A 230 -22.32 7.47 82.28
N VAL A 231 -22.72 7.94 81.09
CA VAL A 231 -22.55 9.35 80.64
C VAL A 231 -23.70 9.63 79.65
N SER A 232 -24.75 10.32 80.08
CA SER A 232 -24.96 11.78 80.03
C SER A 232 -24.84 12.37 78.63
N GLY A 233 -25.94 12.98 78.18
CA GLY A 233 -26.14 13.43 76.81
C GLY A 233 -25.32 14.62 76.36
N ALA A 234 -25.18 14.70 75.04
CA ALA A 234 -25.08 15.90 74.22
C ALA A 234 -25.24 15.39 72.78
N GLU A 235 -26.40 15.58 72.17
CA GLU A 235 -26.78 16.76 71.38
C GLU A 235 -26.49 16.53 69.89
N MET A 236 -27.56 16.81 69.15
CA MET A 236 -27.88 16.41 67.80
C MET A 236 -27.31 17.42 66.82
N HIS A 237 -26.49 17.01 65.86
CA HIS A 237 -26.34 17.77 64.61
C HIS A 237 -26.10 16.83 63.43
N ALA A 238 -27.17 16.70 62.64
CA ALA A 238 -27.16 16.19 61.30
C ALA A 238 -26.56 17.25 60.36
N ASP A 239 -25.71 16.86 59.42
CA ASP A 239 -25.98 17.24 58.04
C ASP A 239 -25.34 16.27 57.03
N ALA A 240 -26.05 16.13 55.92
CA ALA A 240 -25.87 15.17 54.86
C ALA A 240 -25.22 15.82 53.61
N SER A 241 -25.17 15.05 52.52
CA SER A 241 -24.75 15.35 51.13
C SER A 241 -23.24 15.16 50.89
N VAL A 242 -22.73 14.19 50.10
CA VAL A 242 -23.15 13.54 48.83
C VAL A 242 -23.21 14.50 47.64
N THR A 243 -22.16 14.49 46.81
CA THR A 243 -22.12 14.28 45.33
C THR A 243 -20.76 14.79 44.82
N ARG A 244 -19.87 13.97 44.25
CA ARG A 244 -19.86 13.32 42.92
C ARG A 244 -19.54 14.28 41.75
N GLU A 245 -18.24 14.38 41.46
CA GLU A 245 -17.59 14.14 40.16
C GLU A 245 -18.41 14.32 38.86
N ARG A 246 -18.00 15.28 38.01
CA ARG A 246 -18.15 15.14 36.55
C ARG A 246 -17.04 15.86 35.80
N ARG A 247 -16.20 15.04 35.16
CA ARG A 247 -15.13 15.37 34.21
C ARG A 247 -15.76 15.25 32.82
N ASP A 248 -16.01 16.36 32.13
CA ASP A 248 -16.46 16.34 30.74
C ASP A 248 -15.38 16.86 29.79
N ASN A 249 -14.87 15.88 29.06
CA ASN A 249 -14.06 15.94 27.86
C ASN A 249 -14.88 16.55 26.71
N ARG A 250 -14.37 17.59 26.03
CA ARG A 250 -14.91 17.97 24.72
C ARG A 250 -13.81 18.45 23.77
N ASN A 251 -13.44 17.48 22.94
CA ASN A 251 -12.78 17.57 21.65
C ASN A 251 -13.62 18.49 20.73
N SER A 252 -13.04 19.58 20.19
CA SER A 252 -13.61 20.30 19.05
C SER A 252 -12.57 20.36 17.94
N LYS A 253 -12.90 19.68 16.84
CA LYS A 253 -12.30 19.84 15.53
C LYS A 253 -12.93 21.09 14.93
N ASP A 254 -12.13 22.01 14.43
CA ASP A 254 -12.59 22.98 13.44
C ASP A 254 -11.78 22.76 12.15
N LEU A 255 -12.55 22.41 11.11
CA LEU A 255 -12.19 22.28 9.72
C LEU A 255 -12.69 23.57 9.06
N ASP A 256 -11.78 24.42 8.60
CA ASP A 256 -12.12 25.49 7.66
C ASP A 256 -11.53 25.13 6.29
N VAL A 257 -12.44 24.82 5.36
CA VAL A 257 -12.19 24.69 3.93
C VAL A 257 -12.91 25.84 3.26
N GLU A 258 -12.14 26.84 2.82
CA GLU A 258 -12.63 27.99 2.06
C GLU A 258 -12.35 27.73 0.57
N LEU A 259 -13.41 27.78 -0.26
CA LEU A 259 -13.35 27.77 -1.72
C LEU A 259 -13.78 29.17 -2.23
N PRO A 260 -13.16 29.71 -3.29
CA PRO A 260 -13.37 31.09 -3.72
C PRO A 260 -14.56 31.24 -4.70
N PRO A 261 -15.15 32.45 -4.81
CA PRO A 261 -16.20 32.73 -5.77
C PRO A 261 -15.69 33.15 -7.16
N LEU A 262 -16.60 32.93 -8.11
CA LEU A 262 -16.60 33.00 -9.58
C LEU A 262 -15.99 34.25 -10.22
#